data_AF-A0A1Y6CRN2-F1
#
_entry.id   AF-A0A1Y6CRN2-F1
#
_cell.length_a   1.000
_cell.length_b   1.000
_cell.length_c   1.000
_cell.angle_alpha   90.00
_cell.angle_beta   90.00
_cell.angle_gamma   90.00
#
_symmetry.space_group_name_H-M   'P 1'
#
loop_
_entity.id
_entity.type
_entity.pdbx_description
1 polymer ?
#
loop_
_entity_poly.entity_id
_entity_poly.type
_entity_poly.pdbx_seq_one_letter_code
_entity_poly.pdbx_strand_id
1 'polypeptide(L)'
;MGVRSHWTQKKVLSEKLRIKDKLDLIQANDGDQARLSHILTRIAELDQNLDPESMLSRFIYVVSALYHHARMGGLRPKQVSNLEEIGHGLLRINRVKPRSSLLSHLYSDLFSAMSQVHLIEGKMLDACWEKALASRFDYETSRDNPYHLLGMGLKSFRNGNGHLAEQYLTTAQNHLTGRAWELCFINRIKVYRLTNQISKIEQCKLILNGKSVSTELKTELMWEDCLLRLAQDGDPRSMLALVKRNASHHQESYLLETQLWLRAVPSMNWIESLPKIASWQKNRNFCLKPYQALVKFISCLEFLYDKNIPLDQRLNHARGAIAIIRDFRQLDKELLAWLGLSRWLVRVRAYDVAAFTFEEYRTISLKLSRGTCQDALGVGESLVELDWMARIL
;
A
#
# COMPACT_ATOMS: atom_id res chain seq x y z
N MET A 1 -24.72 42.93 6.84
CA MET A 1 -24.34 42.45 5.48
C MET A 1 -23.18 41.46 5.63
N GLY A 2 -23.35 40.22 5.17
CA GLY A 2 -22.31 39.18 5.31
C GLY A 2 -21.18 39.38 4.31
N VAL A 3 -19.96 39.62 4.80
CA VAL A 3 -18.75 39.67 3.96
C VAL A 3 -18.55 38.29 3.32
N ARG A 4 -18.72 38.21 1.98
CA ARG A 4 -18.53 36.99 1.18
C ARG A 4 -17.06 36.58 1.19
N SER A 5 -16.77 35.27 1.14
CA SER A 5 -15.42 34.77 0.93
C SER A 5 -14.85 35.33 -0.38
N HIS A 6 -13.60 35.80 -0.36
CA HIS A 6 -12.93 36.37 -1.54
C HIS A 6 -12.44 35.30 -2.52
N TRP A 7 -12.40 34.04 -2.10
CA TRP A 7 -12.01 32.92 -2.94
C TRP A 7 -13.17 32.47 -3.82
N THR A 8 -12.87 32.08 -5.05
CA THR A 8 -13.83 31.48 -5.99
C THR A 8 -13.25 30.18 -6.52
N GLN A 9 -14.09 29.22 -6.91
CA GLN A 9 -13.62 27.94 -7.47
C GLN A 9 -12.68 28.16 -8.66
N LYS A 10 -13.01 29.10 -9.55
CA LYS A 10 -12.16 29.48 -10.69
C LYS A 10 -10.76 29.95 -10.24
N LYS A 11 -10.68 30.83 -9.24
CA LYS A 11 -9.40 31.31 -8.69
C LYS A 11 -8.60 30.16 -8.04
N VAL A 12 -9.26 29.29 -7.28
CA VAL A 12 -8.61 28.10 -6.68
C VAL A 12 -7.99 27.23 -7.77
N LEU A 13 -8.75 26.91 -8.83
CA LEU A 13 -8.28 26.05 -9.91
C LEU A 13 -7.12 26.68 -10.69
N SER A 14 -7.21 27.97 -11.05
CA SER A 14 -6.12 28.66 -11.74
C SER A 14 -4.85 28.70 -10.89
N GLU A 15 -5.00 28.94 -9.58
CA GLU A 15 -3.86 29.05 -8.68
C GLU A 15 -3.21 27.69 -8.40
N LYS A 16 -4.01 26.62 -8.27
CA LYS A 16 -3.51 25.24 -8.18
C LYS A 16 -2.70 24.86 -9.41
N LEU A 17 -3.20 25.18 -10.61
CA LEU A 17 -2.50 24.89 -11.86
C LEU A 17 -1.17 25.64 -11.94
N ARG A 18 -1.21 26.96 -11.69
CA ARG A 18 -0.01 27.82 -11.70
C ARG A 18 1.07 27.32 -10.73
N ILE A 19 0.70 26.97 -9.50
CA ILE A 19 1.63 26.45 -8.49
C ILE A 19 2.16 25.08 -8.92
N LYS A 20 1.29 24.19 -9.44
CA LYS A 20 1.70 22.87 -9.91
C LYS A 20 2.75 22.98 -11.01
N ASP A 21 2.50 23.77 -12.05
CA ASP A 21 3.41 23.92 -13.19
C ASP A 21 4.78 24.44 -12.74
N LYS A 22 4.79 25.41 -11.81
CA LYS A 22 6.02 25.92 -11.20
C LYS A 22 6.78 24.85 -10.43
N LEU A 23 6.08 24.08 -9.59
CA LEU A 23 6.71 23.03 -8.78
C LEU A 23 7.22 21.86 -9.62
N ASP A 24 6.52 21.54 -10.71
CA ASP A 24 6.93 20.50 -11.66
C ASP A 24 8.19 20.93 -12.42
N LEU A 25 8.30 22.21 -12.80
CA LEU A 25 9.52 22.78 -13.39
C LEU A 25 10.72 22.70 -12.43
N ILE A 26 10.53 23.07 -11.16
CA ILE A 26 11.60 22.99 -10.13
C ILE A 26 12.04 21.55 -9.92
N GLN A 27 11.09 20.61 -9.86
CA GLN A 27 11.43 19.19 -9.71
C GLN A 27 12.23 18.66 -10.90
N ALA A 28 11.85 19.05 -12.12
CA ALA A 28 12.55 18.62 -13.33
C ALA A 28 13.99 19.15 -13.39
N ASN A 29 14.23 20.38 -12.93
CA ASN A 29 15.54 21.02 -12.99
C ASN A 29 16.44 20.68 -11.80
N ASP A 30 15.89 20.73 -10.58
CA ASP A 30 16.66 20.75 -9.33
C ASP A 30 16.34 19.56 -8.40
N GLY A 31 15.37 18.73 -8.77
CA GLY A 31 14.98 17.53 -8.04
C GLY A 31 14.03 17.74 -6.85
N ASP A 32 13.73 16.64 -6.17
CA ASP A 32 12.66 16.57 -5.16
C ASP A 32 12.95 17.44 -3.93
N GLN A 33 14.20 17.49 -3.46
CA GLN A 33 14.57 18.29 -2.29
C GLN A 33 14.45 19.80 -2.55
N ALA A 34 14.80 20.25 -3.75
CA ALA A 34 14.63 21.64 -4.16
C ALA A 34 13.15 22.01 -4.25
N ARG A 35 12.31 21.11 -4.79
CA ARG A 35 10.84 21.27 -4.79
C ARG A 35 10.31 21.48 -3.37
N LEU A 36 10.67 20.62 -2.41
CA LEU A 36 10.20 20.74 -1.03
C LEU A 36 10.70 22.03 -0.36
N SER A 37 11.97 22.36 -0.54
CA SER A 37 12.58 23.58 0.01
C SER A 37 11.86 24.82 -0.51
N HIS A 38 11.57 24.87 -1.81
CA HIS A 38 10.79 25.94 -2.42
C HIS A 38 9.40 26.07 -1.79
N ILE A 39 8.68 24.96 -1.64
CA ILE A 39 7.35 24.94 -1.02
C ILE A 39 7.41 25.56 0.40
N LEU A 40 8.36 25.11 1.23
CA LEU A 40 8.49 25.58 2.61
C LEU A 40 8.86 27.07 2.68
N THR A 41 9.79 27.53 1.84
CA THR A 41 10.14 28.96 1.73
C THR A 41 8.92 29.80 1.36
N ARG A 42 8.13 29.36 0.36
CA ARG A 42 6.92 30.08 -0.04
C ARG A 42 5.85 30.11 1.06
N ILE A 43 5.72 29.06 1.86
CA ILE A 43 4.79 29.05 3.01
C ILE A 43 5.21 30.09 4.05
N ALA A 44 6.52 30.22 4.32
CA ALA A 44 7.06 31.18 5.27
C ALA A 44 6.92 32.63 4.77
N GLU A 45 7.27 32.90 3.51
CA GLU A 45 7.12 34.23 2.90
C GLU A 45 5.67 34.70 2.88
N LEU A 46 4.72 33.80 2.55
CA LEU A 46 3.30 34.12 2.48
C LEU A 46 2.63 34.24 3.86
N ASP A 47 3.28 33.82 4.96
CA ASP A 47 2.75 33.98 6.32
C ASP A 47 2.62 35.45 6.72
N GLN A 48 3.49 36.30 6.18
CA GLN A 48 3.51 37.74 6.47
C GLN A 48 2.39 38.51 5.76
N ASN A 49 1.77 37.90 4.75
CA ASN A 49 0.76 38.56 3.92
C ASN A 49 -0.65 38.17 4.37
N LEU A 50 -1.44 39.17 4.76
CA LEU A 50 -2.83 38.98 5.18
C LEU A 50 -3.85 39.13 4.04
N ASP A 51 -3.39 39.36 2.81
CA ASP A 51 -4.30 39.46 1.68
C ASP A 51 -4.88 38.08 1.29
N PRO A 52 -6.13 38.01 0.81
CA PRO A 52 -6.78 36.74 0.51
C PRO A 52 -6.06 35.89 -0.55
N GLU A 53 -5.35 36.50 -1.50
CA GLU A 53 -4.71 35.76 -2.61
C GLU A 53 -3.42 35.08 -2.13
N SER A 54 -2.64 35.76 -1.29
CA SER A 54 -1.50 35.17 -0.58
C SER A 54 -1.94 34.03 0.33
N MET A 55 -3.04 34.18 1.08
CA MET A 55 -3.58 33.12 1.92
C MET A 55 -3.99 31.88 1.11
N LEU A 56 -4.60 32.06 -0.07
CA LEU A 56 -4.97 30.95 -0.96
C LEU A 56 -3.73 30.22 -1.46
N SER A 57 -2.74 30.98 -1.94
CA SER A 57 -1.47 30.45 -2.42
C SER A 57 -0.78 29.63 -1.32
N ARG A 58 -0.76 30.17 -0.09
CA ARG A 58 -0.18 29.50 1.08
C ARG A 58 -0.89 28.19 1.39
N PHE A 59 -2.22 28.17 1.34
CA PHE A 59 -3.00 26.95 1.53
C PHE A 59 -2.64 25.87 0.49
N ILE A 60 -2.53 26.25 -0.79
CA ILE A 60 -2.17 25.32 -1.87
C ILE A 60 -0.74 24.78 -1.69
N TYR A 61 0.20 25.62 -1.26
CA TYR A 61 1.55 25.17 -0.91
C TYR A 61 1.57 24.22 0.29
N VAL A 62 0.77 24.47 1.33
CA VAL A 62 0.62 23.57 2.49
C VAL A 62 0.15 22.18 2.04
N VAL A 63 -0.93 22.10 1.26
CA VAL A 63 -1.44 20.83 0.73
C VAL A 63 -0.40 20.16 -0.18
N SER A 64 0.33 20.95 -0.98
CA SER A 64 1.42 20.43 -1.83
C SER A 64 2.59 19.87 -1.02
N ALA A 65 2.94 20.48 0.12
CA ALA A 65 3.97 19.99 1.03
C ALA A 65 3.58 18.63 1.62
N LEU A 66 2.32 18.48 2.04
CA LEU A 66 1.80 17.23 2.58
C LEU A 66 1.79 16.11 1.54
N TYR A 67 1.34 16.38 0.30
CA TYR A 67 1.43 15.39 -0.78
C TYR A 67 2.87 15.07 -1.18
N HIS A 68 3.76 16.08 -1.18
CA HIS A 68 5.19 15.86 -1.40
C HIS A 68 5.73 14.88 -0.34
N HIS A 69 5.44 15.14 0.93
CA HIS A 69 5.88 14.29 2.03
C HIS A 69 5.35 12.86 1.92
N ALA A 70 4.06 12.70 1.61
CA ALA A 70 3.47 11.39 1.40
C ALA A 70 4.14 10.60 0.26
N ARG A 71 4.72 11.26 -0.75
CA ARG A 71 5.36 10.61 -1.90
C ARG A 71 6.86 10.40 -1.71
N MET A 72 7.54 11.38 -1.12
CA MET A 72 8.99 11.53 -1.17
C MET A 72 9.63 11.72 0.22
N GLY A 73 8.84 11.89 1.28
CA GLY A 73 9.32 12.16 2.63
C GLY A 73 9.78 13.62 2.82
N GLY A 74 10.73 13.84 3.72
CA GLY A 74 11.39 15.14 3.90
C GLY A 74 10.79 16.08 4.95
N LEU A 75 9.63 15.76 5.53
CA LEU A 75 9.06 16.49 6.66
C LEU A 75 9.21 15.68 7.94
N ARG A 76 9.47 16.36 9.06
CA ARG A 76 9.41 15.80 10.41
C ARG A 76 7.95 15.75 10.89
N PRO A 77 7.59 14.85 11.84
CA PRO A 77 6.22 14.78 12.36
C PRO A 77 5.65 16.11 12.87
N LYS A 78 6.47 16.92 13.56
CA LYS A 78 6.07 18.26 14.02
C LYS A 78 5.78 19.22 12.85
N GLN A 79 6.50 19.11 11.74
CA GLN A 79 6.23 19.93 10.56
C GLN A 79 4.92 19.53 9.88
N VAL A 80 4.61 18.24 9.82
CA VAL A 80 3.32 17.74 9.32
C VAL A 80 2.17 18.31 10.14
N SER A 81 2.23 18.17 11.47
CA SER A 81 1.21 18.70 12.39
C SER A 81 1.06 20.22 12.27
N ASN A 82 2.16 20.98 12.23
CA ASN A 82 2.11 22.42 12.02
C ASN A 82 1.47 22.80 10.68
N LEU A 83 1.75 22.07 9.60
CA LEU A 83 1.17 22.33 8.27
C LEU A 83 -0.33 22.06 8.25
N GLU A 84 -0.77 20.99 8.90
CA GLU A 84 -2.19 20.69 9.10
C GLU A 84 -2.90 21.82 9.86
N GLU A 85 -2.33 22.29 10.96
CA GLU A 85 -2.85 23.40 11.75
C GLU A 85 -2.96 24.69 10.91
N ILE A 86 -1.92 25.02 10.14
CA ILE A 86 -1.92 26.17 9.22
C ILE A 86 -3.03 26.00 8.18
N GLY A 87 -3.17 24.82 7.56
CA GLY A 87 -4.22 24.54 6.58
C GLY A 87 -5.61 24.78 7.15
N HIS A 88 -5.90 24.25 8.33
CA HIS A 88 -7.16 24.50 9.04
C HIS A 88 -7.35 25.96 9.44
N GLY A 89 -6.29 26.64 9.88
CA GLY A 89 -6.31 28.07 10.21
C GLY A 89 -6.71 28.91 9.01
N LEU A 90 -6.08 28.70 7.86
CA LEU A 90 -6.34 29.43 6.62
C LEU A 90 -7.79 29.26 6.14
N LEU A 91 -8.32 28.03 6.19
CA LEU A 91 -9.73 27.76 5.83
C LEU A 91 -10.72 28.48 6.77
N ARG A 92 -10.44 28.49 8.08
CA ARG A 92 -11.26 29.18 9.10
C ARG A 92 -11.23 30.69 8.92
N ILE A 93 -10.04 31.29 8.78
CA ILE A 93 -9.86 32.74 8.58
C ILE A 93 -10.61 33.21 7.32
N ASN A 94 -10.54 32.44 6.23
CA ASN A 94 -11.23 32.75 4.97
C ASN A 94 -12.72 32.33 4.97
N ARG A 95 -13.26 31.95 6.13
CA ARG A 95 -14.67 31.60 6.37
C ARG A 95 -15.18 30.50 5.43
N VAL A 96 -14.31 29.58 5.02
CA VAL A 96 -14.71 28.39 4.28
C VAL A 96 -15.50 27.51 5.25
N LYS A 97 -16.83 27.50 5.11
CA LYS A 97 -17.70 26.68 5.93
C LYS A 97 -17.63 25.22 5.46
N PRO A 98 -17.33 24.26 6.37
CA PRO A 98 -17.37 22.86 6.01
C PRO A 98 -18.78 22.47 5.51
N ARG A 99 -18.85 21.67 4.44
CA ARG A 99 -20.08 21.16 3.77
C ARG A 99 -21.01 22.18 3.11
N SER A 100 -21.14 23.40 3.66
CA SER A 100 -22.13 24.37 3.16
C SER A 100 -21.55 25.40 2.19
N SER A 101 -20.23 25.49 2.09
CA SER A 101 -19.55 26.40 1.16
C SER A 101 -19.23 25.67 -0.14
N LEU A 102 -19.35 26.36 -1.29
CA LEU A 102 -18.86 25.88 -2.59
C LEU A 102 -17.35 25.55 -2.57
N LEU A 103 -16.62 26.10 -1.60
CA LEU A 103 -15.19 25.87 -1.39
C LEU A 103 -14.88 24.80 -0.34
N SER A 104 -15.88 24.07 0.17
CA SER A 104 -15.64 23.04 1.19
C SER A 104 -14.77 21.89 0.69
N HIS A 105 -14.68 21.69 -0.64
CA HIS A 105 -13.72 20.77 -1.26
C HIS A 105 -12.26 21.04 -0.86
N LEU A 106 -11.91 22.25 -0.42
CA LEU A 106 -10.57 22.54 0.11
C LEU A 106 -10.28 21.77 1.41
N TYR A 107 -11.29 21.54 2.27
CA TYR A 107 -11.13 20.61 3.39
C TYR A 107 -10.90 19.19 2.89
N SER A 108 -11.60 18.78 1.82
CA SER A 108 -11.39 17.47 1.19
C SER A 108 -9.96 17.28 0.69
N ASP A 109 -9.35 18.32 0.10
CA ASP A 109 -7.96 18.28 -0.32
C ASP A 109 -6.99 18.11 0.85
N LEU A 110 -7.18 18.86 1.93
CA LEU A 110 -6.35 18.80 3.14
C LEU A 110 -6.42 17.42 3.79
N PHE A 111 -7.63 16.93 4.06
CA PHE A 111 -7.84 15.60 4.64
C PHE A 111 -7.39 14.48 3.71
N SER A 112 -7.53 14.64 2.39
CA SER A 112 -6.98 13.68 1.43
C SER A 112 -5.46 13.63 1.48
N ALA A 113 -4.78 14.77 1.66
CA ALA A 113 -3.34 14.82 1.82
C ALA A 113 -2.91 14.15 3.15
N MET A 114 -3.56 14.48 4.26
CA MET A 114 -3.31 13.85 5.57
C MET A 114 -3.55 12.35 5.57
N SER A 115 -4.59 11.88 4.87
CA SER A 115 -4.85 10.45 4.66
C SER A 115 -3.66 9.73 4.01
N GLN A 116 -2.96 10.37 3.07
CA GLN A 116 -1.76 9.79 2.45
C GLN A 116 -0.56 9.84 3.39
N VAL A 117 -0.43 10.89 4.21
CA VAL A 117 0.63 10.98 5.22
C VAL A 117 0.47 9.88 6.27
N HIS A 118 -0.71 9.72 6.87
CA HIS A 118 -0.98 8.65 7.82
C HIS A 118 -0.75 7.25 7.21
N LEU A 119 -1.07 7.06 5.93
CA LEU A 119 -0.81 5.80 5.23
C LEU A 119 0.69 5.47 5.16
N ILE A 120 1.55 6.45 4.86
CA ILE A 120 3.00 6.19 4.82
C ILE A 120 3.64 6.04 6.19
N GLU A 121 3.01 6.60 7.24
CA GLU A 121 3.42 6.45 8.64
C GLU A 121 2.91 5.15 9.28
N GLY A 122 2.19 4.30 8.53
CA GLY A 122 1.61 3.06 9.05
C GLY A 122 0.37 3.25 9.94
N LYS A 123 -0.14 4.48 10.05
CA LYS A 123 -1.34 4.84 10.83
C LYS A 123 -2.61 4.59 10.03
N MET A 124 -2.93 3.32 9.83
CA MET A 124 -3.96 2.92 8.86
C MET A 124 -5.38 3.40 9.21
N LEU A 125 -5.75 3.36 10.50
CA LEU A 125 -7.06 3.81 10.95
C LEU A 125 -7.22 5.32 10.77
N ASP A 126 -6.20 6.10 11.12
CA ASP A 126 -6.19 7.54 10.90
C ASP A 126 -6.27 7.86 9.40
N ALA A 127 -5.56 7.11 8.55
CA ALA A 127 -5.66 7.26 7.10
C ALA A 127 -7.08 7.00 6.57
N CYS A 128 -7.81 6.03 7.13
CA CYS A 128 -9.22 5.75 6.80
C CYS A 128 -10.14 6.87 7.29
N TRP A 129 -9.94 7.33 8.52
CA TRP A 129 -10.72 8.41 9.14
C TRP A 129 -10.61 9.69 8.31
N GLU A 130 -9.38 10.09 7.97
CA GLU A 130 -9.12 11.26 7.12
C GLU A 130 -9.75 11.12 5.74
N LYS A 131 -9.72 9.92 5.15
CA LYS A 131 -10.36 9.70 3.84
C LYS A 131 -11.89 9.83 3.92
N ALA A 132 -12.50 9.36 5.01
CA ALA A 132 -13.93 9.49 5.25
C ALA A 132 -14.33 10.96 5.48
N LEU A 133 -13.53 11.71 6.25
CA LEU A 133 -13.71 13.15 6.43
C LEU A 133 -13.62 13.89 5.09
N ALA A 134 -12.61 13.58 4.27
CA ALA A 134 -12.44 14.20 2.96
C ALA A 134 -13.70 14.09 2.10
N SER A 135 -14.29 12.89 1.99
CA SER A 135 -15.55 12.69 1.25
C SER A 135 -16.73 13.44 1.87
N ARG A 136 -16.81 13.53 3.20
CA ARG A 136 -17.91 14.24 3.87
C ARG A 136 -17.90 15.74 3.63
N PHE A 137 -16.72 16.33 3.38
CA PHE A 137 -16.55 17.77 3.20
C PHE A 137 -16.52 18.24 1.75
N ASP A 138 -16.44 17.32 0.79
CA ASP A 138 -16.59 17.69 -0.60
C ASP A 138 -18.06 18.06 -0.90
N TYR A 139 -18.27 19.23 -1.51
CA TYR A 139 -19.60 19.77 -1.80
C TYR A 139 -20.21 19.07 -3.03
N GLU A 140 -19.37 18.68 -3.99
CA GLU A 140 -19.80 18.18 -5.30
C GLU A 140 -19.77 16.65 -5.40
N THR A 141 -18.97 15.97 -4.58
CA THR A 141 -18.97 14.50 -4.63
C THR A 141 -20.10 13.91 -3.82
N SER A 142 -20.97 13.18 -4.53
CA SER A 142 -21.86 12.22 -3.90
C SER A 142 -21.01 11.23 -3.09
N ARG A 143 -21.61 10.68 -2.02
CA ARG A 143 -21.04 9.52 -1.28
C ARG A 143 -20.65 8.37 -2.22
N ASP A 144 -21.21 8.37 -3.42
CA ASP A 144 -21.02 7.38 -4.48
C ASP A 144 -19.88 7.73 -5.44
N ASN A 145 -18.99 8.67 -5.12
CA ASN A 145 -17.80 8.91 -5.95
C ASN A 145 -16.97 7.60 -6.03
N PRO A 146 -16.85 7.00 -7.23
CA PRO A 146 -16.22 5.69 -7.36
C PRO A 146 -14.72 5.68 -7.02
N TYR A 147 -14.02 6.81 -7.15
CA TYR A 147 -12.61 6.92 -6.75
C TYR A 147 -12.45 6.98 -5.22
N HIS A 148 -13.42 7.57 -4.52
CA HIS A 148 -13.45 7.52 -3.07
C HIS A 148 -13.69 6.08 -2.60
N LEU A 149 -14.70 5.41 -3.16
CA LEU A 149 -15.02 4.01 -2.87
C LEU A 149 -13.83 3.10 -3.17
N LEU A 150 -13.16 3.24 -4.32
CA LEU A 150 -11.93 2.52 -4.64
C LEU A 150 -10.86 2.75 -3.54
N GLY A 151 -10.61 4.00 -3.16
CA GLY A 151 -9.66 4.33 -2.10
C GLY A 151 -10.01 3.71 -0.74
N MET A 152 -11.30 3.70 -0.36
CA MET A 152 -11.78 3.04 0.87
C MET A 152 -11.65 1.51 0.78
N GLY A 153 -11.89 0.93 -0.40
CA GLY A 153 -11.72 -0.48 -0.67
C GLY A 153 -10.28 -0.95 -0.49
N LEU A 154 -9.32 -0.26 -1.13
CA LEU A 154 -7.89 -0.57 -0.99
C LEU A 154 -7.41 -0.42 0.45
N LYS A 155 -7.87 0.61 1.15
CA LYS A 155 -7.53 0.83 2.56
C LYS A 155 -8.14 -0.23 3.48
N SER A 156 -9.41 -0.56 3.28
CA SER A 156 -10.07 -1.64 4.03
C SER A 156 -9.35 -2.96 3.82
N PHE A 157 -8.95 -3.25 2.58
CA PHE A 157 -8.20 -4.46 2.25
C PHE A 157 -6.87 -4.49 3.00
N ARG A 158 -6.09 -3.41 2.95
CA ARG A 158 -4.81 -3.30 3.66
C ARG A 158 -4.94 -3.50 5.17
N ASN A 159 -6.05 -3.06 5.77
CA ASN A 159 -6.33 -3.26 7.20
C ASN A 159 -6.79 -4.69 7.53
N GLY A 160 -6.87 -5.60 6.56
CA GLY A 160 -7.38 -6.95 6.74
C GLY A 160 -8.90 -7.02 6.81
N ASN A 161 -9.64 -5.98 6.40
CA ASN A 161 -11.11 -6.00 6.39
C ASN A 161 -11.62 -6.45 5.00
N GLY A 162 -11.42 -7.73 4.66
CA GLY A 162 -11.68 -8.26 3.31
C GLY A 162 -13.12 -8.02 2.81
N HIS A 163 -14.13 -8.25 3.65
CA HIS A 163 -15.52 -8.01 3.28
C HIS A 163 -15.86 -6.53 3.01
N LEU A 164 -15.35 -5.60 3.83
CA LEU A 164 -15.58 -4.17 3.58
C LEU A 164 -14.89 -3.75 2.28
N ALA A 165 -13.68 -4.27 2.03
CA ALA A 165 -12.98 -4.04 0.78
C ALA A 165 -13.79 -4.53 -0.43
N GLU A 166 -14.35 -5.74 -0.35
CA GLU A 166 -15.21 -6.31 -1.37
C GLU A 166 -16.41 -5.40 -1.68
N GLN A 167 -17.13 -4.93 -0.64
CA GLN A 167 -18.29 -4.06 -0.81
C GLN A 167 -17.90 -2.76 -1.54
N TYR A 168 -16.89 -2.05 -1.03
CA TYR A 168 -16.43 -0.80 -1.63
C TYR A 168 -15.94 -0.96 -3.06
N LEU A 169 -15.13 -1.98 -3.34
CA LEU A 169 -14.58 -2.21 -4.67
C LEU A 169 -15.68 -2.65 -5.67
N THR A 170 -16.65 -3.45 -5.23
CA THR A 170 -17.77 -3.86 -6.07
C THR A 170 -18.62 -2.65 -6.47
N THR A 171 -18.97 -1.79 -5.52
CA THR A 171 -19.72 -0.56 -5.80
C THR A 171 -18.92 0.40 -6.68
N ALA A 172 -17.63 0.60 -6.39
CA ALA A 172 -16.76 1.46 -7.20
C ALA A 172 -16.71 1.00 -8.66
N GLN A 173 -16.53 -0.31 -8.89
CA GLN A 173 -16.34 -0.87 -10.23
C GLN A 173 -17.52 -0.58 -11.17
N ASN A 174 -18.75 -0.46 -10.66
CA ASN A 174 -19.94 -0.18 -11.47
C ASN A 174 -19.90 1.18 -12.17
N HIS A 175 -19.07 2.11 -11.69
CA HIS A 175 -18.99 3.48 -12.21
C HIS A 175 -17.59 3.87 -12.70
N LEU A 176 -16.57 3.05 -12.44
CA LEU A 176 -15.22 3.28 -12.96
C LEU A 176 -15.10 2.86 -14.43
N THR A 177 -14.19 3.52 -15.13
CA THR A 177 -13.80 3.18 -16.51
C THR A 177 -12.27 3.17 -16.65
N GLY A 178 -11.78 2.61 -17.76
CA GLY A 178 -10.35 2.58 -18.12
C GLY A 178 -9.46 2.00 -17.02
N ARG A 179 -8.29 2.61 -16.81
CA ARG A 179 -7.27 2.12 -15.86
C ARG A 179 -7.77 2.01 -14.42
N ALA A 180 -8.64 2.92 -13.99
CA ALA A 180 -9.17 2.89 -12.62
C ALA A 180 -10.10 1.68 -12.42
N TRP A 181 -10.89 1.34 -13.44
CA TRP A 181 -11.70 0.13 -13.45
C TRP A 181 -10.84 -1.13 -13.38
N GLU A 182 -9.78 -1.21 -14.19
CA GLU A 182 -8.85 -2.35 -14.19
C GLU A 182 -8.15 -2.52 -12.84
N LEU A 183 -7.70 -1.42 -12.23
CA LEU A 183 -7.12 -1.41 -10.89
C LEU A 183 -8.13 -1.90 -9.84
N CYS A 184 -9.38 -1.45 -9.92
CA CYS A 184 -10.45 -1.91 -9.03
C CYS A 184 -10.70 -3.42 -9.22
N PHE A 185 -10.75 -3.87 -10.47
CA PHE A 185 -11.01 -5.26 -10.85
C PHE A 185 -9.94 -6.21 -10.28
N ILE A 186 -8.64 -5.91 -10.50
CA ILE A 186 -7.57 -6.77 -9.99
C ILE A 186 -7.54 -6.83 -8.46
N ASN A 187 -7.84 -5.72 -7.77
CA ASN A 187 -7.88 -5.72 -6.32
C ASN A 187 -9.07 -6.52 -5.77
N ARG A 188 -10.21 -6.60 -6.49
CA ARG A 188 -11.29 -7.52 -6.11
C ARG A 188 -10.85 -8.97 -6.21
N ILE A 189 -10.12 -9.35 -7.26
CA ILE A 189 -9.57 -10.71 -7.40
C ILE A 189 -8.63 -11.03 -6.24
N LYS A 190 -7.72 -10.11 -5.89
CA LYS A 190 -6.82 -10.27 -4.72
C LYS A 190 -7.59 -10.47 -3.41
N VAL A 191 -8.63 -9.64 -3.18
CA VAL A 191 -9.53 -9.80 -2.02
C VAL A 191 -10.19 -11.17 -2.03
N TYR A 192 -10.74 -11.63 -3.16
CA TYR A 192 -11.38 -12.94 -3.24
C TYR A 192 -10.40 -14.08 -3.02
N ARG A 193 -9.18 -14.02 -3.57
CA ARG A 193 -8.14 -15.02 -3.33
C ARG A 193 -7.81 -15.12 -1.84
N LEU A 194 -7.47 -14.00 -1.20
CA LEU A 194 -7.06 -14.01 0.21
C LEU A 194 -8.21 -14.28 1.20
N THR A 195 -9.46 -14.14 0.76
CA THR A 195 -10.63 -14.52 1.56
C THR A 195 -11.18 -15.90 1.21
N ASN A 196 -10.46 -16.67 0.39
CA ASN A 196 -10.82 -18.01 -0.08
C ASN A 196 -12.19 -18.09 -0.79
N GLN A 197 -12.56 -17.03 -1.53
CA GLN A 197 -13.81 -16.95 -2.29
C GLN A 197 -13.60 -17.28 -3.77
N ILE A 198 -13.06 -18.47 -4.06
CA ILE A 198 -12.60 -18.88 -5.40
C ILE A 198 -13.70 -18.81 -6.46
N SER A 199 -14.94 -19.17 -6.11
CA SER A 199 -16.10 -19.10 -7.02
C SER A 199 -16.36 -17.68 -7.56
N LYS A 200 -16.09 -16.64 -6.76
CA LYS A 200 -16.24 -15.24 -7.18
C LYS A 200 -15.13 -14.79 -8.13
N ILE A 201 -13.95 -15.40 -8.07
CA ILE A 201 -12.87 -15.12 -9.03
C ILE A 201 -13.28 -15.59 -10.42
N GLU A 202 -13.84 -16.80 -10.52
CA GLU A 202 -14.33 -17.32 -11.80
C GLU A 202 -15.46 -16.47 -12.37
N GLN A 203 -16.38 -15.98 -11.52
CA GLN A 203 -17.38 -14.99 -11.94
C GLN A 203 -16.75 -13.69 -12.45
N CYS A 204 -15.67 -13.21 -11.83
CA CYS A 204 -14.95 -12.03 -12.32
C CYS A 204 -14.32 -12.28 -13.69
N LYS A 205 -13.71 -13.45 -13.91
CA LYS A 205 -13.14 -13.81 -15.21
C LYS A 205 -14.18 -13.82 -16.33
N LEU A 206 -15.40 -14.29 -16.04
CA LEU A 206 -16.51 -14.23 -17.01
C LEU A 206 -16.86 -12.79 -17.43
N ILE A 207 -16.71 -11.79 -16.54
CA ILE A 207 -16.94 -10.37 -16.85
C ILE A 207 -15.91 -9.82 -17.86
N LEU A 208 -14.73 -10.44 -17.96
CA LEU A 208 -13.70 -10.05 -18.93
C LEU A 208 -13.99 -10.56 -20.33
N ASN A 209 -14.83 -11.59 -20.48
CA ASN A 209 -15.18 -12.13 -21.80
C ASN A 209 -15.80 -11.02 -22.66
N GLY A 210 -15.16 -10.70 -23.77
CA GLY A 210 -15.60 -9.64 -24.69
C GLY A 210 -15.16 -8.22 -24.32
N LYS A 211 -14.37 -8.02 -23.25
CA LYS A 211 -13.77 -6.72 -22.92
C LYS A 211 -12.32 -6.65 -23.39
N SER A 212 -11.98 -5.57 -24.10
CA SER A 212 -10.59 -5.22 -24.33
C SER A 212 -9.98 -4.70 -23.03
N VAL A 213 -8.86 -5.29 -22.63
CA VAL A 213 -8.12 -4.92 -21.41
C VAL A 213 -6.66 -4.67 -21.73
N SER A 214 -6.04 -3.83 -20.91
CA SER A 214 -4.63 -3.47 -21.00
C SER A 214 -3.70 -4.69 -20.86
N THR A 215 -2.49 -4.56 -21.39
CA THR A 215 -1.41 -5.54 -21.22
C THR A 215 -1.02 -5.72 -19.76
N GLU A 216 -1.09 -4.65 -18.99
CA GLU A 216 -0.81 -4.58 -17.56
C GLU A 216 -1.83 -5.42 -16.79
N LEU A 217 -3.13 -5.25 -17.07
CA LEU A 217 -4.15 -6.07 -16.43
C LEU A 217 -4.01 -7.55 -16.82
N LYS A 218 -3.74 -7.87 -18.09
CA LYS A 218 -3.49 -9.26 -18.51
C LYS A 218 -2.32 -9.90 -17.76
N THR A 219 -1.24 -9.13 -17.57
CA THR A 219 -0.05 -9.56 -16.83
C THR A 219 -0.39 -9.85 -15.37
N GLU A 220 -1.14 -8.96 -14.70
CA GLU A 220 -1.59 -9.16 -13.32
C GLU A 220 -2.56 -10.35 -13.19
N LEU A 221 -3.48 -10.54 -14.14
CA LEU A 221 -4.40 -11.69 -14.12
C LEU A 221 -3.66 -13.03 -14.26
N MET A 222 -2.67 -13.09 -15.16
CA MET A 222 -1.82 -14.26 -15.29
C MET A 222 -1.02 -14.55 -14.02
N TRP A 223 -0.60 -13.50 -13.30
CA TRP A 223 0.03 -13.64 -12.00
C TRP A 223 -0.94 -14.22 -10.97
N GLU A 224 -2.13 -13.64 -10.81
CA GLU A 224 -3.13 -14.14 -9.85
C GLU A 224 -3.57 -15.58 -10.15
N ASP A 225 -3.73 -15.95 -11.42
CA ASP A 225 -4.00 -17.34 -11.80
C ASP A 225 -2.89 -18.29 -11.40
N CYS A 226 -1.63 -17.84 -11.52
CA CYS A 226 -0.50 -18.62 -11.05
C CYS A 226 -0.50 -18.77 -9.52
N LEU A 227 -0.87 -17.72 -8.79
CA LEU A 227 -0.98 -17.77 -7.32
C LEU A 227 -2.09 -18.72 -6.87
N LEU A 228 -3.23 -18.75 -7.58
CA LEU A 228 -4.33 -19.66 -7.29
C LEU A 228 -3.93 -21.11 -7.50
N ARG A 229 -3.20 -21.43 -8.58
CA ARG A 229 -2.68 -22.79 -8.80
C ARG A 229 -1.70 -23.19 -7.69
N LEU A 230 -0.76 -22.30 -7.36
CA LEU A 230 0.19 -22.54 -6.27
C LEU A 230 -0.50 -22.82 -4.94
N ALA A 231 -1.59 -22.10 -4.63
CA ALA A 231 -2.39 -22.32 -3.44
C ALA A 231 -3.16 -23.65 -3.45
N GLN A 232 -3.40 -24.24 -4.63
CA GLN A 232 -4.11 -25.52 -4.78
C GLN A 232 -3.17 -26.72 -4.78
N ASP A 233 -2.02 -26.62 -5.46
CA ASP A 233 -1.11 -27.75 -5.70
C ASP A 233 0.21 -27.66 -4.90
N GLY A 234 0.54 -26.50 -4.34
CA GLY A 234 1.80 -26.25 -3.64
C GLY A 234 3.05 -26.26 -4.53
N ASP A 235 2.91 -26.29 -5.87
CA ASP A 235 4.02 -26.36 -6.83
C ASP A 235 4.35 -24.98 -7.44
N PRO A 236 5.51 -24.38 -7.11
CA PRO A 236 5.89 -23.07 -7.61
C PRO A 236 6.47 -23.08 -9.03
N ARG A 237 6.54 -24.22 -9.73
CA ARG A 237 7.13 -24.29 -11.09
C ARG A 237 6.51 -23.31 -12.07
N SER A 238 5.18 -23.19 -12.08
CA SER A 238 4.48 -22.24 -12.96
C SER A 238 4.90 -20.80 -12.68
N MET A 239 5.03 -20.45 -11.39
CA MET A 239 5.47 -19.12 -10.95
C MET A 239 6.91 -18.85 -11.36
N LEU A 240 7.80 -19.81 -11.10
CA LEU A 240 9.20 -19.74 -11.47
C LEU A 240 9.38 -19.54 -12.99
N ALA A 241 8.56 -20.20 -13.81
CA ALA A 241 8.60 -20.04 -15.26
C ALA A 241 8.27 -18.60 -15.71
N LEU A 242 7.31 -17.93 -15.06
CA LEU A 242 6.91 -16.56 -15.38
C LEU A 242 7.99 -15.51 -15.06
N VAL A 243 8.81 -15.77 -14.04
CA VAL A 243 9.86 -14.83 -13.59
C VAL A 243 11.25 -15.15 -14.14
N LYS A 244 11.39 -16.16 -15.02
CA LYS A 244 12.66 -16.43 -15.71
C LYS A 244 13.10 -15.23 -16.54
N ARG A 245 14.41 -15.13 -16.79
CA ARG A 245 14.97 -14.08 -17.65
C ARG A 245 14.24 -14.05 -19.00
N ASN A 246 13.84 -12.87 -19.45
CA ASN A 246 13.07 -12.61 -20.67
C ASN A 246 11.60 -13.06 -20.66
N ALA A 247 11.08 -13.57 -19.53
CA ALA A 247 9.65 -13.83 -19.38
C ALA A 247 8.87 -12.57 -18.97
N SER A 248 7.54 -12.60 -19.08
CA SER A 248 6.66 -11.44 -18.87
C SER A 248 6.72 -10.86 -17.47
N HIS A 249 7.06 -11.67 -16.46
CA HIS A 249 7.11 -11.26 -15.06
C HIS A 249 8.54 -11.13 -14.53
N HIS A 250 9.54 -10.97 -15.41
CA HIS A 250 10.92 -10.71 -15.01
C HIS A 250 11.14 -9.25 -14.56
N GLN A 251 10.39 -8.82 -13.55
CA GLN A 251 10.45 -7.49 -12.93
C GLN A 251 10.66 -7.64 -11.42
N GLU A 252 11.21 -6.60 -10.78
CA GLU A 252 11.62 -6.61 -9.38
C GLU A 252 10.48 -7.00 -8.44
N SER A 253 9.27 -6.46 -8.67
CA SER A 253 8.11 -6.75 -7.82
C SER A 253 7.77 -8.23 -7.77
N TYR A 254 7.73 -8.89 -8.93
CA TYR A 254 7.40 -10.32 -9.02
C TYR A 254 8.55 -11.19 -8.54
N LEU A 255 9.80 -10.85 -8.87
CA LEU A 255 10.98 -11.58 -8.40
C LEU A 255 11.07 -11.61 -6.87
N LEU A 256 10.86 -10.46 -6.22
CA LEU A 256 10.85 -10.34 -4.76
C LEU A 256 9.65 -11.09 -4.16
N GLU A 257 8.48 -11.00 -4.78
CA GLU A 257 7.30 -11.74 -4.31
C GLU A 257 7.47 -13.25 -4.45
N THR A 258 8.05 -13.73 -5.56
CA THR A 258 8.42 -15.15 -5.73
C THR A 258 9.35 -15.60 -4.63
N GLN A 259 10.40 -14.84 -4.29
CA GLN A 259 11.29 -15.20 -3.19
C GLN A 259 10.53 -15.42 -1.87
N LEU A 260 9.53 -14.60 -1.57
CA LEU A 260 8.69 -14.78 -0.39
C LEU A 260 7.82 -16.05 -0.49
N TRP A 261 7.17 -16.29 -1.63
CA TRP A 261 6.40 -17.51 -1.86
C TRP A 261 7.25 -18.79 -1.71
N LEU A 262 8.45 -18.82 -2.28
CA LEU A 262 9.36 -19.98 -2.16
C LEU A 262 9.76 -20.28 -0.71
N ARG A 263 9.68 -19.29 0.20
CA ARG A 263 9.91 -19.48 1.64
C ARG A 263 8.63 -19.81 2.41
N ALA A 264 7.48 -19.37 1.90
CA ALA A 264 6.17 -19.63 2.47
C ALA A 264 5.60 -21.02 2.12
N VAL A 265 6.08 -21.68 1.05
CA VAL A 265 5.70 -23.08 0.76
C VAL A 265 6.38 -24.09 1.70
N PRO A 266 5.77 -25.27 1.93
CA PRO A 266 6.34 -26.29 2.82
C PRO A 266 7.72 -26.80 2.39
N SER A 267 7.92 -27.02 1.08
CA SER A 267 9.14 -27.61 0.54
C SER A 267 10.32 -26.64 0.54
N MET A 268 11.52 -27.13 0.90
CA MET A 268 12.77 -26.35 0.81
C MET A 268 13.45 -26.45 -0.56
N ASN A 269 13.01 -27.37 -1.43
CA ASN A 269 13.70 -27.68 -2.69
C ASN A 269 13.75 -26.48 -3.65
N TRP A 270 12.88 -25.51 -3.44
CA TRP A 270 12.74 -24.35 -4.32
C TRP A 270 13.57 -23.15 -3.91
N ILE A 271 14.12 -23.14 -2.69
CA ILE A 271 14.77 -21.95 -2.11
C ILE A 271 15.95 -21.45 -2.96
N GLU A 272 16.67 -22.38 -3.60
CA GLU A 272 17.84 -22.08 -4.44
C GLU A 272 17.47 -21.85 -5.92
N SER A 273 16.17 -21.89 -6.27
CA SER A 273 15.71 -21.73 -7.66
C SER A 273 15.84 -20.31 -8.20
N LEU A 274 16.09 -19.33 -7.34
CA LEU A 274 16.32 -17.94 -7.71
C LEU A 274 17.67 -17.42 -7.19
N PRO A 275 18.33 -16.50 -7.91
CA PRO A 275 19.55 -15.85 -7.43
C PRO A 275 19.35 -15.13 -6.10
N LYS A 276 20.42 -15.05 -5.29
CA LYS A 276 20.45 -14.23 -4.08
C LYS A 276 20.17 -12.75 -4.36
N ILE A 277 19.54 -12.06 -3.43
CA ILE A 277 19.19 -10.64 -3.53
C ILE A 277 20.41 -9.74 -3.77
N ALA A 278 21.56 -10.11 -3.20
CA ALA A 278 22.83 -9.41 -3.39
C ALA A 278 23.28 -9.38 -4.87
N SER A 279 22.93 -10.40 -5.65
CA SER A 279 23.22 -10.45 -7.08
C SER A 279 22.37 -9.44 -7.86
N TRP A 280 21.10 -9.25 -7.47
CA TRP A 280 20.22 -8.25 -8.08
C TRP A 280 20.61 -6.83 -7.69
N GLN A 281 21.02 -6.59 -6.43
CA GLN A 281 21.53 -5.29 -5.99
C GLN A 281 22.76 -4.80 -6.76
N LYS A 282 23.61 -5.72 -7.21
CA LYS A 282 24.79 -5.41 -8.04
C LYS A 282 24.44 -5.15 -9.51
N ASN A 283 23.29 -5.63 -9.98
CA ASN A 283 22.88 -5.51 -11.37
C ASN A 283 22.14 -4.17 -11.60
N ARG A 284 22.73 -3.32 -12.44
CA ARG A 284 22.19 -1.99 -12.78
C ARG A 284 20.83 -2.02 -13.48
N ASN A 285 20.42 -3.18 -14.02
CA ASN A 285 19.13 -3.33 -14.67
C ASN A 285 17.96 -3.45 -13.68
N PHE A 286 18.24 -3.60 -12.38
CA PHE A 286 17.19 -3.69 -11.35
C PHE A 286 17.16 -2.43 -10.47
N CYS A 287 15.97 -1.83 -10.34
CA CYS A 287 15.70 -0.71 -9.45
C CYS A 287 15.01 -1.19 -8.16
N LEU A 288 15.82 -1.55 -7.15
CA LEU A 288 15.31 -2.10 -5.88
C LEU A 288 14.95 -1.02 -4.84
N LYS A 289 15.24 0.25 -5.10
CA LYS A 289 14.98 1.37 -4.17
C LYS A 289 13.50 1.48 -3.73
N PRO A 290 12.48 1.25 -4.58
CA PRO A 290 11.08 1.27 -4.14
C PRO A 290 10.70 0.11 -3.21
N TYR A 291 11.52 -0.94 -3.14
CA TYR A 291 11.22 -2.19 -2.47
C TYR A 291 12.14 -2.46 -1.26
N GLN A 292 12.72 -1.42 -0.66
CA GLN A 292 13.72 -1.56 0.41
C GLN A 292 13.30 -2.47 1.56
N ALA A 293 12.05 -2.39 2.03
CA ALA A 293 11.56 -3.25 3.11
C ALA A 293 11.59 -4.74 2.71
N LEU A 294 11.13 -5.06 1.48
CA LEU A 294 11.16 -6.43 0.94
C LEU A 294 12.59 -6.93 0.77
N VAL A 295 13.47 -6.08 0.21
CA VAL A 295 14.88 -6.40 0.00
C VAL A 295 15.57 -6.70 1.34
N LYS A 296 15.34 -5.87 2.37
CA LYS A 296 15.87 -6.08 3.72
C LYS A 296 15.36 -7.39 4.32
N PHE A 297 14.06 -7.64 4.22
CA PHE A 297 13.46 -8.85 4.77
C PHE A 297 13.94 -10.13 4.04
N ILE A 298 14.02 -10.12 2.71
CA ILE A 298 14.54 -11.25 1.94
C ILE A 298 16.02 -11.49 2.25
N SER A 299 16.83 -10.42 2.37
CA SER A 299 18.23 -10.53 2.79
C SER A 299 18.34 -11.17 4.17
N CYS A 300 17.45 -10.80 5.10
CA CYS A 300 17.35 -11.44 6.40
C CYS A 300 17.02 -12.93 6.24
N LEU A 301 15.99 -13.31 5.48
CA LEU A 301 15.67 -14.72 5.23
C LEU A 301 16.82 -15.48 4.55
N GLU A 302 17.61 -14.87 3.68
CA GLU A 302 18.80 -15.51 3.12
C GLU A 302 19.84 -15.79 4.21
N PHE A 303 20.12 -14.83 5.09
CA PHE A 303 21.00 -14.99 6.25
C PHE A 303 20.52 -16.11 7.19
N LEU A 304 19.21 -16.18 7.46
CA LEU A 304 18.61 -17.20 8.32
C LEU A 304 18.79 -18.62 7.76
N TYR A 305 18.84 -18.79 6.44
CA TYR A 305 18.99 -20.11 5.83
C TYR A 305 20.44 -20.50 5.56
N ASP A 306 21.39 -19.59 5.79
CA ASP A 306 22.82 -19.91 5.71
C ASP A 306 23.23 -20.78 6.90
N LYS A 307 23.47 -22.06 6.63
CA LYS A 307 23.85 -23.05 7.65
C LYS A 307 25.24 -22.81 8.24
N ASN A 308 26.06 -21.99 7.59
CA ASN A 308 27.40 -21.66 8.09
C ASN A 308 27.35 -20.62 9.23
N ILE A 309 26.19 -19.98 9.45
CA ILE A 309 26.01 -18.98 10.49
C ILE A 309 25.48 -19.66 11.76
N PRO A 310 26.10 -19.40 12.93
CA PRO A 310 25.63 -19.93 14.21
C PRO A 310 24.14 -19.64 14.47
N LEU A 311 23.43 -20.60 15.07
CA LEU A 311 21.98 -20.53 15.24
C LEU A 311 21.56 -19.33 16.12
N ASP A 312 22.33 -19.01 17.15
CA ASP A 312 22.10 -17.87 18.04
C ASP A 312 22.13 -16.53 17.27
N GLN A 313 23.10 -16.36 16.36
CA GLN A 313 23.16 -15.18 15.51
C GLN A 313 21.97 -15.11 14.55
N ARG A 314 21.56 -16.25 13.99
CA ARG A 314 20.38 -16.33 13.13
C ARG A 314 19.10 -16.00 13.89
N LEU A 315 18.89 -16.51 15.10
CA LEU A 315 17.73 -16.18 15.93
C LEU A 315 17.71 -14.68 16.30
N ASN A 316 18.86 -14.11 16.66
CA ASN A 316 18.98 -12.66 16.89
C ASN A 316 18.64 -11.85 15.62
N HIS A 317 19.03 -12.33 14.45
CA HIS A 317 18.69 -11.68 13.17
C HIS A 317 17.19 -11.80 12.85
N ALA A 318 16.57 -12.95 13.17
CA ALA A 318 15.13 -13.18 13.00
C ALA A 318 14.27 -12.20 13.80
N ARG A 319 14.73 -11.79 15.00
CA ARG A 319 14.08 -10.72 15.78
C ARG A 319 14.00 -9.40 15.01
N GLY A 320 15.06 -9.04 14.28
CA GLY A 320 15.07 -7.87 13.41
C GLY A 320 14.09 -7.99 12.22
N ALA A 321 13.90 -9.20 11.71
CA ALA A 321 12.94 -9.48 10.64
C ALA A 321 11.52 -9.08 11.01
N ILE A 322 11.08 -9.38 12.24
CA ILE A 322 9.73 -9.09 12.73
C ILE A 322 9.40 -7.59 12.65
N ALA A 323 10.35 -6.72 12.99
CA ALA A 323 10.16 -5.27 12.90
C ALA A 323 9.94 -4.82 11.45
N ILE A 324 10.65 -5.43 10.49
CA ILE A 324 10.55 -5.10 9.06
C ILE A 324 9.20 -5.52 8.47
N ILE A 325 8.60 -6.62 8.93
CA ILE A 325 7.31 -7.10 8.41
C ILE A 325 6.21 -6.03 8.56
N ARG A 326 6.23 -5.29 9.67
CA ARG A 326 5.27 -4.21 9.96
C ARG A 326 5.39 -3.02 9.00
N ASP A 327 6.55 -2.84 8.37
CA ASP A 327 6.78 -1.77 7.40
C ASP A 327 6.25 -2.12 5.99
N PHE A 328 5.75 -3.33 5.79
CA PHE A 328 5.21 -3.71 4.50
C PHE A 328 3.97 -2.88 4.19
N ARG A 329 3.73 -2.61 2.90
CA ARG A 329 2.57 -1.82 2.44
C ARG A 329 1.50 -2.66 1.76
N GLN A 330 1.81 -3.91 1.43
CA GLN A 330 0.93 -4.82 0.73
C GLN A 330 0.67 -6.02 1.62
N LEU A 331 -0.61 -6.32 1.85
CA LEU A 331 -1.04 -7.32 2.83
C LEU A 331 -0.59 -8.72 2.46
N ASP A 332 -0.63 -9.05 1.17
CA ASP A 332 -0.15 -10.32 0.63
C ASP A 332 1.32 -10.57 1.00
N LYS A 333 2.16 -9.53 0.88
CA LYS A 333 3.58 -9.62 1.20
C LYS A 333 3.82 -9.77 2.69
N GLU A 334 2.99 -9.13 3.50
CA GLU A 334 3.04 -9.22 4.96
C GLU A 334 2.67 -10.64 5.42
N LEU A 335 1.59 -11.20 4.87
CA LEU A 335 1.19 -12.59 5.07
C LEU A 335 2.32 -13.56 4.66
N LEU A 336 2.91 -13.38 3.47
CA LEU A 336 4.00 -14.22 2.98
C LEU A 336 5.24 -14.14 3.88
N ALA A 337 5.54 -12.95 4.41
CA ALA A 337 6.66 -12.74 5.30
C ALA A 337 6.47 -13.45 6.65
N TRP A 338 5.28 -13.30 7.27
CA TRP A 338 4.95 -14.02 8.50
C TRP A 338 5.02 -15.53 8.31
N LEU A 339 4.43 -16.05 7.23
CA LEU A 339 4.42 -17.47 6.94
C LEU A 339 5.83 -18.01 6.65
N GLY A 340 6.62 -17.30 5.84
CA GLY A 340 8.00 -17.68 5.52
C GLY A 340 8.93 -17.68 6.73
N LEU A 341 8.76 -16.71 7.65
CA LEU A 341 9.50 -16.67 8.91
C LEU A 341 9.08 -17.81 9.85
N SER A 342 7.78 -18.06 10.00
CA SER A 342 7.25 -19.15 10.82
C SER A 342 7.78 -20.51 10.35
N ARG A 343 7.80 -20.75 9.03
CA ARG A 343 8.38 -21.98 8.48
C ARG A 343 9.86 -22.13 8.76
N TRP A 344 10.63 -21.06 8.68
CA TRP A 344 12.04 -21.12 9.06
C TRP A 344 12.22 -21.50 10.54
N LEU A 345 11.45 -20.88 11.44
CA LEU A 345 11.50 -21.17 12.87
C LEU A 345 11.14 -22.63 13.18
N VAL A 346 10.10 -23.17 12.53
CA VAL A 346 9.76 -24.60 12.60
C VAL A 346 10.91 -25.48 12.15
N ARG A 347 11.60 -25.13 11.06
CA ARG A 347 12.73 -25.90 10.51
C ARG A 347 13.94 -25.94 11.45
N VAL A 348 14.15 -24.89 12.24
CA VAL A 348 15.20 -24.84 13.27
C VAL A 348 14.72 -25.29 14.65
N ARG A 349 13.50 -25.82 14.75
CA ARG A 349 12.87 -26.33 16.00
C ARG A 349 12.67 -25.26 17.09
N ALA A 350 12.55 -23.99 16.70
CA ALA A 350 12.17 -22.89 17.59
C ALA A 350 10.64 -22.78 17.63
N TYR A 351 9.96 -23.82 18.14
CA TYR A 351 8.51 -24.00 18.01
C TYR A 351 7.68 -22.96 18.76
N ASP A 352 8.16 -22.49 19.90
CA ASP A 352 7.57 -21.42 20.70
C ASP A 352 7.48 -20.10 19.93
N VAL A 353 8.60 -19.66 19.34
CA VAL A 353 8.65 -18.45 18.53
C VAL A 353 7.91 -18.65 17.21
N ALA A 354 7.99 -19.84 16.63
CA ALA A 354 7.24 -20.18 15.41
C ALA A 354 5.73 -20.08 15.61
N ALA A 355 5.21 -20.58 16.74
CA ALA A 355 3.80 -20.47 17.09
C ALA A 355 3.38 -19.00 17.18
N PHE A 356 4.17 -18.17 17.86
CA PHE A 356 3.90 -16.74 17.97
C PHE A 356 3.85 -16.04 16.61
N THR A 357 4.85 -16.27 15.75
CA THR A 357 4.87 -15.65 14.40
C THR A 357 3.76 -16.19 13.50
N PHE A 358 3.36 -17.45 13.69
CA PHE A 358 2.25 -18.04 12.93
C PHE A 358 0.90 -17.48 13.39
N GLU A 359 0.71 -17.19 14.68
CA GLU A 359 -0.51 -16.55 15.17
C GLU A 359 -0.72 -15.15 14.61
N GLU A 360 0.34 -14.39 14.32
CA GLU A 360 0.24 -13.12 13.57
C GLU A 360 -0.30 -13.34 12.15
N TYR A 361 0.25 -14.33 11.42
CA TYR A 361 -0.27 -14.75 10.10
C TYR A 361 -1.74 -15.17 10.16
N ARG A 362 -2.09 -16.04 11.11
CA ARG A 362 -3.42 -16.61 11.31
C ARG A 362 -4.43 -15.53 11.68
N THR A 363 -4.05 -14.60 12.55
CA THR A 363 -4.89 -13.46 12.96
C THR A 363 -5.26 -12.59 11.76
N ILE A 364 -4.28 -12.27 10.89
CA ILE A 364 -4.55 -11.50 9.67
C ILE A 364 -5.47 -12.29 8.72
N SER A 365 -5.21 -13.60 8.55
CA SER A 365 -6.02 -14.48 7.69
C SER A 365 -7.48 -14.57 8.17
N LEU A 366 -7.69 -14.75 9.47
CA LEU A 366 -9.02 -14.77 10.09
C LEU A 366 -9.70 -13.40 9.96
N LYS A 367 -8.98 -12.30 10.19
CA LYS A 367 -9.54 -10.96 10.04
C LYS A 367 -10.04 -10.71 8.62
N LEU A 368 -9.23 -11.07 7.62
CA LEU A 368 -9.57 -10.95 6.19
C LEU A 368 -10.86 -11.67 5.84
N SER A 369 -10.96 -12.91 6.30
CA SER A 369 -12.02 -13.84 5.97
C SER A 369 -13.24 -13.76 6.91
N ARG A 370 -13.23 -12.85 7.90
CA ARG A 370 -14.24 -12.81 8.99
C ARG A 370 -14.34 -14.14 9.75
N GLY A 371 -13.21 -14.78 9.97
CA GLY A 371 -13.08 -15.98 10.78
C GLY A 371 -13.26 -17.29 10.01
N THR A 372 -13.51 -17.26 8.70
CA THR A 372 -13.79 -18.47 7.91
C THR A 372 -12.55 -19.18 7.38
N CYS A 373 -11.42 -18.48 7.27
CA CYS A 373 -10.17 -19.02 6.72
C CYS A 373 -8.98 -18.67 7.61
N GLN A 374 -8.24 -19.71 8.03
CA GLN A 374 -7.02 -19.58 8.84
C GLN A 374 -5.74 -19.49 7.99
N ASP A 375 -5.85 -19.75 6.70
CA ASP A 375 -4.74 -19.82 5.75
C ASP A 375 -5.08 -19.03 4.48
N ALA A 376 -4.97 -17.70 4.54
CA ALA A 376 -5.34 -16.83 3.43
C ALA A 376 -4.51 -17.06 2.15
N LEU A 377 -3.30 -17.62 2.27
CA LEU A 377 -2.42 -17.92 1.13
C LEU A 377 -2.64 -19.33 0.56
N GLY A 378 -3.35 -20.22 1.27
CA GLY A 378 -3.58 -21.61 0.86
C GLY A 378 -2.34 -22.51 0.87
N VAL A 379 -1.21 -22.03 1.41
CA VAL A 379 0.04 -22.82 1.49
C VAL A 379 0.54 -22.98 2.93
N GLY A 380 -0.28 -22.60 3.91
CA GLY A 380 -0.01 -22.63 5.34
C GLY A 380 -0.68 -23.79 6.10
N GLU A 381 -1.55 -24.58 5.45
CA GLU A 381 -2.31 -25.70 6.05
C GLU A 381 -1.49 -26.57 7.01
N SER A 382 -0.29 -27.01 6.61
CA SER A 382 0.62 -27.81 7.45
C SER A 382 0.97 -27.19 8.83
N LEU A 383 0.88 -25.86 8.96
CA LEU A 383 1.11 -25.14 10.22
C LEU A 383 -0.20 -24.91 11.00
N VAL A 384 -1.34 -24.88 10.31
CA VAL A 384 -2.67 -24.85 10.93
C VAL A 384 -2.94 -26.16 11.67
N GLU A 385 -2.57 -27.29 11.07
CA GLU A 385 -2.75 -28.63 11.62
C GLU A 385 -1.71 -29.02 12.67
N LEU A 386 -0.67 -28.21 12.85
CA LEU A 386 0.42 -28.53 13.76
C LEU A 386 -0.04 -28.37 15.22
N ASP A 387 0.06 -29.45 16.01
CA ASP A 387 -0.07 -29.37 17.47
C ASP A 387 1.16 -28.68 18.06
N TRP A 388 1.07 -27.37 18.24
CA TRP A 388 2.16 -26.53 18.74
C TRP A 388 2.58 -26.93 20.16
N MET A 389 1.64 -27.28 21.05
CA MET A 389 1.97 -27.61 22.43
C MET A 389 2.72 -28.93 22.53
N ALA A 390 2.32 -29.92 21.73
CA ALA A 390 3.05 -31.19 21.65
C ALA A 390 4.47 -31.06 21.05
N ARG A 391 4.77 -29.97 20.33
CA ARG A 391 6.12 -29.69 19.79
C ARG A 391 6.99 -28.86 20.72
N ILE A 392 6.38 -28.08 21.61
CA ILE A 392 7.06 -27.21 22.57
C ILE A 392 7.49 -28.00 23.81
N LEU A 393 6.66 -28.93 24.28
CA LEU A 393 6.97 -29.88 25.36
C LEU A 393 7.96 -30.95 24.88
#